data_AF-A0A1F2PK81-F1
#
_entry.id   AF-A0A1F2PK81-F1
#
_cell.length_a   1.000
_cell.length_b   1.000
_cell.length_c   1.000
_cell.angle_alpha   90.00
_cell.angle_beta   90.00
_cell.angle_gamma   90.00
#
_symmetry.space_group_name_H-M   'P 1'
#
loop_
_entity.id
_entity.type
_entity.pdbx_description
1 polymer ?
#
loop_
_entity_poly.entity_id
_entity_poly.type
_entity_poly.pdbx_seq_one_letter_code
_entity_poly.pdbx_strand_id
1 'polypeptide(L)'
;MSFNVSLISFFVLIIAYFILVEIFTVLFRLTGLREDKARFQAVSCMTNSGFTTRESELILNSAARRNLARVMMLFGYLFAVSGVSLLVNLFIRSSGDQINWMTILYSLVFLVVILVITRSKWIIRKFDELVERLAKNKTKGAFCNNVRILEMFHDKLIAEVFVTCIPPEIRDKTLLEMNFRHTYKLNVLLIKRGNIIMDHVISSDEIKQGDRVLIYGSKNNIMELFKDSI
;
A
#
# COMPACT_ATOMS: atom_id res chain seq x y z
N MET A 1 -24.03 22.56 21.30
CA MET A 1 -22.72 22.97 20.76
C MET A 1 -22.89 24.34 20.13
N SER A 2 -21.99 25.29 20.38
CA SER A 2 -21.98 26.60 19.72
C SER A 2 -21.51 26.48 18.27
N PHE A 3 -21.76 27.50 17.42
CA PHE A 3 -21.28 27.52 16.04
C PHE A 3 -19.77 27.25 15.94
N ASN A 4 -18.97 27.88 16.81
CA ASN A 4 -17.52 27.69 16.87
C ASN A 4 -17.13 26.23 17.14
N VAL A 5 -17.86 25.53 18.01
CA VAL A 5 -17.58 24.13 18.30
C VAL A 5 -17.90 23.24 17.09
N SER A 6 -19.02 23.48 16.39
CA SER A 6 -19.33 22.75 15.15
C SER A 6 -18.25 22.96 14.08
N LEU A 7 -17.73 24.19 13.98
CA LEU A 7 -16.69 24.55 13.01
C LEU A 7 -15.39 23.80 13.31
N ILE A 8 -14.94 23.85 14.57
CA ILE A 8 -13.74 23.14 15.01
C ILE A 8 -13.92 21.63 14.80
N SER A 9 -15.06 21.05 15.18
CA SER A 9 -15.34 19.63 14.97
C SER A 9 -15.30 19.24 13.49
N PHE A 10 -15.84 20.06 12.60
CA PHE A 10 -15.82 19.82 11.16
C PHE A 10 -14.38 19.80 10.62
N PHE A 11 -13.56 20.76 11.04
CA PHE A 11 -12.16 20.83 10.66
C PHE A 11 -11.32 19.66 11.18
N VAL A 12 -11.53 19.28 12.44
CA VAL A 12 -10.89 18.09 13.03
C VAL A 12 -11.26 16.84 12.24
N LEU A 13 -12.52 16.72 11.82
CA LEU A 13 -12.97 15.62 10.97
C LEU A 13 -12.23 15.59 9.63
N ILE A 14 -12.06 16.73 8.96
CA ILE A 14 -11.30 16.81 7.70
C ILE A 14 -9.84 16.39 7.91
N ILE A 15 -9.19 16.89 8.97
CA ILE A 15 -7.80 16.51 9.29
C ILE A 15 -7.71 15.00 9.53
N ALA A 16 -8.60 14.46 10.36
CA ALA A 16 -8.63 13.03 10.65
C ALA A 16 -8.86 12.21 9.38
N TYR A 17 -9.70 12.68 8.46
CA TYR A 17 -9.94 12.04 7.16
C TYR A 17 -8.64 11.92 6.35
N PHE A 18 -7.90 13.02 6.18
CA PHE A 18 -6.64 13.02 5.42
C PHE A 18 -5.55 12.17 6.09
N ILE A 19 -5.42 12.25 7.41
CA ILE A 19 -4.47 11.43 8.16
C ILE A 19 -4.76 9.94 7.98
N LEU A 20 -6.04 9.55 8.04
CA LEU A 20 -6.44 8.16 7.90
C LEU A 20 -6.15 7.66 6.48
N VAL A 21 -6.40 8.46 5.45
CA VAL A 21 -6.02 8.14 4.06
C VAL A 21 -4.52 7.89 3.93
N GLU A 22 -3.69 8.73 4.55
CA GLU A 22 -2.23 8.59 4.48
C GLU A 22 -1.74 7.33 5.22
N ILE A 23 -2.27 7.06 6.42
CA ILE A 23 -1.95 5.84 7.18
C ILE A 23 -2.23 4.59 6.35
N PHE A 24 -3.41 4.51 5.72
CA PHE A 24 -3.76 3.35 4.90
C PHE A 24 -2.96 3.28 3.60
N THR A 25 -2.57 4.42 3.02
CA THR A 25 -1.65 4.47 1.88
C THR A 25 -0.33 3.79 2.23
N VAL A 26 0.24 4.10 3.40
CA VAL A 26 1.46 3.43 3.87
C VAL A 26 1.22 1.95 4.15
N LEU A 27 0.11 1.59 4.79
CA LEU A 27 -0.23 0.17 5.03
C LEU A 27 -0.34 -0.62 3.73
N PHE A 28 -0.98 -0.06 2.69
CA PHE A 28 -1.01 -0.68 1.37
C PHE A 28 0.39 -0.79 0.74
N ARG A 29 1.23 0.23 0.88
CA ARG A 29 2.64 0.18 0.42
C ARG A 29 3.42 -0.94 1.11
N LEU A 30 3.24 -1.11 2.42
CA LEU A 30 3.86 -2.18 3.20
C LEU A 30 3.41 -3.58 2.77
N THR A 31 2.23 -3.72 2.14
CA THR A 31 1.82 -4.98 1.51
C THR A 31 2.44 -5.23 0.12
N GLY A 32 3.26 -4.30 -0.38
CA GLY A 32 3.97 -4.40 -1.66
C GLY A 32 3.29 -3.72 -2.85
N LEU A 33 2.32 -2.82 -2.63
CA LEU A 33 1.82 -1.94 -3.69
C LEU A 33 2.82 -0.80 -3.95
N ARG A 34 2.99 -0.45 -5.23
CA ARG A 34 3.69 0.78 -5.62
C ARG A 34 2.95 2.00 -5.06
N GLU A 35 3.68 3.05 -4.69
CA GLU A 35 3.15 4.23 -4.01
C GLU A 35 1.97 4.88 -4.76
N ASP A 36 2.10 5.03 -6.08
CA ASP A 36 1.07 5.58 -6.96
C ASP A 36 -0.24 4.77 -6.88
N LYS A 37 -0.12 3.44 -6.86
CA LYS A 37 -1.26 2.53 -6.73
C LYS A 37 -1.81 2.51 -5.31
N ALA A 38 -0.95 2.41 -4.30
CA ALA A 38 -1.37 2.38 -2.89
C ALA A 38 -2.23 3.59 -2.52
N ARG A 39 -1.81 4.79 -2.94
CA ARG A 39 -2.53 6.04 -2.66
C ARG A 39 -3.86 6.10 -3.38
N PHE A 40 -3.87 5.75 -4.66
CA PHE A 40 -5.11 5.71 -5.44
C PHE A 40 -6.13 4.72 -4.84
N GLN A 41 -5.65 3.55 -4.43
CA GLN A 41 -6.47 2.52 -3.78
C GLN A 41 -7.02 2.99 -2.42
N ALA A 42 -6.16 3.60 -1.60
CA ALA A 42 -6.57 4.15 -0.31
C ALA A 42 -7.67 5.20 -0.47
N VAL A 43 -7.46 6.19 -1.33
CA VAL A 43 -8.46 7.23 -1.63
C VAL A 43 -9.75 6.60 -2.11
N SER A 44 -9.67 5.68 -3.09
CA SER A 44 -10.86 5.08 -3.69
C SER A 44 -11.67 4.24 -2.72
N CYS A 45 -11.01 3.50 -1.82
CA CYS A 45 -11.69 2.78 -0.74
C CYS A 45 -12.33 3.76 0.28
N MET A 46 -11.66 4.86 0.61
CA MET A 46 -12.20 5.87 1.54
C MET A 46 -13.41 6.62 0.97
N THR A 47 -13.41 6.88 -0.34
CA THR A 47 -14.52 7.54 -1.04
C THR A 47 -15.61 6.56 -1.48
N ASN A 48 -15.41 5.25 -1.27
CA ASN A 48 -16.26 4.19 -1.80
C ASN A 48 -16.47 4.28 -3.32
N SER A 49 -15.51 4.87 -4.05
CA SER A 49 -15.55 4.95 -5.50
C SER A 49 -14.96 3.69 -6.11
N GLY A 50 -15.68 3.09 -7.06
CA GLY A 50 -15.18 1.97 -7.85
C GLY A 50 -14.14 2.39 -8.89
N PHE A 51 -13.42 1.42 -9.43
CA PHE A 51 -12.43 1.57 -10.50
C PHE A 51 -12.39 0.26 -11.29
N THR A 52 -11.62 0.23 -12.40
CA THR A 52 -11.59 -0.92 -13.32
C THR A 52 -11.16 -2.21 -12.61
N THR A 53 -11.73 -3.35 -13.03
CA THR A 53 -11.47 -4.70 -12.50
C THR A 53 -9.98 -5.02 -12.35
N ARG A 54 -9.15 -4.68 -13.35
CA ARG A 54 -7.70 -4.92 -13.32
C ARG A 54 -6.98 -4.23 -12.15
N GLU A 55 -7.42 -3.03 -11.79
CA GLU A 55 -6.84 -2.28 -10.67
C GLU A 55 -7.37 -2.81 -9.33
N SER A 56 -8.63 -3.24 -9.26
CA SER A 56 -9.24 -3.86 -8.06
C SER A 56 -8.67 -5.23 -7.73
N GLU A 57 -8.27 -6.02 -8.72
CA GLU A 57 -7.59 -7.30 -8.50
C GLU A 57 -6.32 -7.15 -7.66
N LEU A 58 -5.62 -6.01 -7.75
CA LEU A 58 -4.46 -5.73 -6.92
C LEU A 58 -4.81 -5.82 -5.43
N ILE A 59 -6.00 -5.38 -5.00
CA ILE A 59 -6.42 -5.52 -3.60
C ILE A 59 -6.84 -6.97 -3.31
N LEU A 60 -7.61 -7.58 -4.21
CA LEU A 60 -8.23 -8.90 -3.98
C LEU A 60 -7.21 -10.03 -3.89
N ASN A 61 -6.07 -9.90 -4.57
CA ASN A 61 -4.99 -10.88 -4.63
C ASN A 61 -4.25 -11.11 -3.30
N SER A 62 -4.55 -10.38 -2.22
CA SER A 62 -3.95 -10.63 -0.90
C SER A 62 -4.99 -10.48 0.21
N ALA A 63 -5.07 -11.47 1.10
CA ALA A 63 -5.97 -11.43 2.26
C ALA A 63 -5.72 -10.20 3.16
N ALA A 64 -4.45 -9.79 3.32
CA ALA A 64 -4.09 -8.61 4.10
C ALA A 64 -4.64 -7.32 3.46
N ARG A 65 -4.48 -7.17 2.13
CA ARG A 65 -5.00 -6.01 1.39
C ARG A 65 -6.53 -5.96 1.39
N ARG A 66 -7.19 -7.12 1.26
CA ARG A 66 -8.66 -7.20 1.41
C ARG A 66 -9.12 -6.76 2.79
N ASN A 67 -8.41 -7.13 3.86
CA ASN A 67 -8.74 -6.67 5.21
C ASN A 67 -8.59 -5.15 5.34
N LEU A 68 -7.49 -4.57 4.87
CA LEU A 68 -7.28 -3.13 4.88
C LEU A 68 -8.37 -2.40 4.10
N ALA A 69 -8.70 -2.86 2.89
CA ALA A 69 -9.75 -2.28 2.08
C ALA A 69 -11.12 -2.33 2.76
N ARG A 70 -11.49 -3.46 3.38
CA ARG A 70 -12.76 -3.59 4.13
C ARG A 70 -12.87 -2.57 5.27
N VAL A 71 -11.80 -2.44 6.05
CA VAL A 71 -11.77 -1.48 7.18
C VAL A 71 -11.82 -0.04 6.66
N MET A 72 -11.07 0.27 5.61
CA MET A 72 -11.05 1.60 4.98
C MET A 72 -12.43 2.00 4.45
N MET A 73 -13.15 1.09 3.77
CA MET A 73 -14.50 1.34 3.26
C MET A 73 -15.49 1.65 4.38
N LEU A 74 -15.40 0.92 5.51
CA LEU A 74 -16.22 1.19 6.69
C LEU A 74 -15.95 2.59 7.26
N PHE A 75 -14.68 2.97 7.39
CA PHE A 75 -14.32 4.33 7.81
C PHE A 75 -14.81 5.37 6.82
N GLY A 76 -14.68 5.14 5.51
CA GLY A 76 -15.21 6.02 4.47
C GLY A 76 -16.69 6.34 4.66
N TYR A 77 -17.51 5.31 4.92
CA TYR A 77 -18.93 5.49 5.22
C TYR A 77 -19.17 6.27 6.53
N LEU A 78 -18.46 5.95 7.61
CA LEU A 78 -18.58 6.64 8.90
C LEU A 78 -18.23 8.13 8.79
N PHE A 79 -17.15 8.46 8.07
CA PHE A 79 -16.73 9.84 7.82
C PHE A 79 -17.72 10.58 6.93
N ALA A 80 -18.28 9.94 5.90
CA ALA A 80 -19.30 10.56 5.06
C ALA A 80 -20.55 10.94 5.87
N VAL A 81 -21.09 10.02 6.66
CA VAL A 81 -22.27 10.28 7.51
C VAL A 81 -21.98 11.37 8.55
N SER A 82 -20.82 11.30 9.21
CA SER A 82 -20.41 12.27 10.22
C SER A 82 -20.16 13.66 9.61
N GLY A 83 -19.53 13.70 8.44
CA GLY A 83 -19.24 14.93 7.69
C GLY A 83 -20.52 15.65 7.25
N VAL A 84 -21.48 14.91 6.69
CA VAL A 84 -22.80 15.47 6.32
C VAL A 84 -23.53 15.99 7.56
N SER A 85 -23.53 15.24 8.67
CA SER A 85 -24.16 15.68 9.92
C SER A 85 -23.57 16.98 10.45
N LEU A 86 -22.23 17.10 10.49
CA LEU A 86 -21.55 18.32 10.92
C LEU A 86 -21.78 19.49 9.96
N LEU A 87 -21.83 19.25 8.65
CA LEU A 87 -22.15 20.27 7.65
C LEU A 87 -23.56 20.82 7.83
N VAL A 88 -24.58 19.94 7.94
CA VAL A 88 -25.97 20.37 8.18
C VAL A 88 -26.06 21.16 9.49
N ASN A 89 -25.37 20.70 10.53
CA ASN A 89 -25.33 21.36 11.81
C ASN A 89 -24.71 22.77 11.75
N LEU A 90 -23.65 22.93 10.94
CA LEU A 90 -23.05 24.23 10.66
C LEU A 90 -24.05 25.19 9.99
N PHE A 91 -24.79 24.74 8.97
CA PHE A 91 -25.76 25.58 8.27
C PHE A 91 -26.93 26.03 9.15
N ILE A 92 -27.50 25.11 9.94
CA ILE A 92 -28.60 25.44 10.85
C ILE A 92 -28.18 26.53 11.85
N ARG A 93 -26.95 26.44 12.38
CA ARG A 93 -26.45 27.38 13.39
C ARG A 93 -25.95 28.69 12.82
N SER A 94 -25.46 28.67 11.58
CA SER A 94 -25.09 29.87 10.84
C SER A 94 -26.25 30.87 10.68
N SER A 95 -27.50 30.40 10.78
CA SER A 95 -28.69 31.27 10.65
C SER A 95 -29.12 31.93 11.96
N GLY A 96 -28.63 31.45 13.11
CA GLY A 96 -29.06 31.90 14.45
C GLY A 96 -28.01 32.71 15.22
N ASP A 97 -26.71 32.50 14.96
CA ASP A 97 -25.61 33.24 15.58
C ASP A 97 -25.19 34.43 14.69
N GLN A 98 -24.85 35.58 15.30
CA GLN A 98 -24.16 36.66 14.57
C GLN A 98 -22.81 36.14 14.08
N ILE A 99 -22.72 35.83 12.78
CA ILE A 99 -21.50 35.30 12.19
C ILE A 99 -20.41 36.37 12.25
N ASN A 100 -19.42 36.16 13.11
CA ASN A 100 -18.26 37.05 13.18
C ASN A 100 -17.38 36.84 11.94
N TRP A 101 -17.13 37.90 11.18
CA TRP A 101 -16.29 37.86 9.98
C TRP A 101 -14.88 37.31 10.27
N MET A 102 -14.36 37.56 11.47
CA MET A 102 -13.07 37.00 11.91
C MET A 102 -13.09 35.47 11.97
N THR A 103 -14.21 34.86 12.37
CA THR A 103 -14.35 33.39 12.41
C THR A 103 -14.29 32.79 11.00
N ILE A 104 -14.91 33.45 10.01
CA ILE A 104 -14.83 33.04 8.60
C ILE A 104 -13.39 33.15 8.09
N LEU A 105 -12.71 34.26 8.41
CA LEU A 105 -11.32 34.47 7.99
C LEU A 105 -10.39 33.38 8.56
N TYR A 106 -10.48 33.08 9.86
CA TYR A 106 -9.68 32.03 10.48
C TYR A 106 -10.00 30.64 9.89
N SER A 107 -11.28 30.36 9.64
CA SER A 107 -11.73 29.12 8.98
C SER A 107 -11.09 28.96 7.58
N LEU A 108 -11.10 30.02 6.79
CA LEU A 108 -10.53 30.03 5.44
C LEU A 108 -9.01 29.83 5.47
N VAL A 109 -8.31 30.57 6.33
CA VAL A 109 -6.86 30.45 6.51
C VAL A 109 -6.51 29.03 6.96
N PHE A 110 -7.26 28.47 7.91
CA PHE A 110 -7.04 27.13 8.42
C PHE A 110 -7.25 26.05 7.34
N LEU A 111 -8.29 26.19 6.51
CA LEU A 111 -8.51 25.30 5.36
C LEU A 111 -7.34 25.34 4.38
N VAL A 112 -6.87 26.55 4.02
CA VAL A 112 -5.73 26.73 3.11
C VAL A 112 -4.47 26.09 3.71
N VAL A 113 -4.21 26.31 5.00
CA VAL A 113 -3.07 25.70 5.70
C VAL A 113 -3.15 24.17 5.66
N ILE A 114 -4.32 23.57 5.92
CA ILE A 114 -4.52 22.11 5.79
C ILE A 114 -4.24 21.62 4.37
N LEU A 115 -4.76 22.32 3.36
CA LEU A 115 -4.56 21.92 1.97
C LEU A 115 -3.08 22.00 1.57
N VAL A 116 -2.36 23.02 2.03
CA VAL A 116 -0.90 23.14 1.80
C VAL A 116 -0.13 22.04 2.53
N ILE A 117 -0.49 21.76 3.78
CA ILE A 117 0.12 20.70 4.60
C ILE A 117 -0.07 19.33 3.95
N THR A 118 -1.30 19.00 3.56
CA THR A 118 -1.65 17.71 2.92
C THR A 118 -1.04 17.55 1.54
N ARG A 119 -0.69 18.64 0.84
CA ARG A 119 0.07 18.59 -0.42
C ARG A 119 1.59 18.58 -0.24
N SER A 120 2.09 18.89 0.94
CA SER A 120 3.52 19.03 1.17
C SER A 120 4.20 17.67 1.12
N LYS A 121 5.06 17.47 0.11
CA LYS A 121 5.90 16.27 -0.04
C LYS A 121 6.79 16.01 1.18
N TRP A 122 7.12 17.06 1.94
CA TRP A 122 7.93 16.93 3.16
C TRP A 122 7.17 16.22 4.28
N ILE A 123 5.90 16.56 4.48
CA ILE A 123 5.05 15.99 5.53
C ILE A 123 4.74 14.53 5.20
N ILE A 124 4.41 14.25 3.93
CA ILE A 124 4.19 12.88 3.44
C ILE A 124 5.43 12.01 3.71
N ARG A 125 6.63 12.47 3.35
CA ARG A 125 7.87 11.74 3.63
C ARG A 125 8.13 11.51 5.11
N LYS A 126 7.81 12.49 5.97
CA LYS A 126 7.96 12.32 7.43
C LYS A 126 6.95 11.33 7.99
N PHE A 127 5.73 11.32 7.47
CA PHE A 127 4.72 10.34 7.82
C PHE A 127 5.11 8.93 7.37
N ASP A 128 5.67 8.83 6.17
CA ASP A 128 6.25 7.59 5.64
C ASP A 128 7.33 7.04 6.56
N GLU A 129 8.31 7.87 6.95
CA GLU A 129 9.38 7.49 7.88
C GLU A 129 8.82 7.05 9.24
N LEU A 130 7.81 7.75 9.77
CA LEU A 130 7.24 7.48 11.08
C LEU A 130 6.44 6.18 11.09
N VAL A 131 5.60 5.97 10.07
CA VAL A 131 4.80 4.75 9.94
C VAL A 131 5.69 3.56 9.60
N GLU A 132 6.73 3.71 8.77
CA GLU A 132 7.72 2.66 8.53
C GLU A 132 8.48 2.26 9.79
N ARG A 133 8.85 3.21 10.67
CA ARG A 133 9.47 2.91 11.96
C ARG A 133 8.53 2.14 12.89
N LEU A 134 7.27 2.56 12.96
CA LEU A 134 6.24 1.89 13.77
C LEU A 134 5.93 0.49 13.23
N ALA A 135 5.91 0.33 11.90
CA ALA A 135 5.72 -0.95 11.24
C ALA A 135 6.92 -1.88 11.44
N LYS A 136 8.17 -1.39 11.28
CA LYS A 136 9.39 -2.18 11.51
C LYS A 136 9.47 -2.74 12.94
N ASN A 137 8.97 -2.02 13.94
CA ASN A 137 8.94 -2.52 15.32
C ASN A 137 7.93 -3.66 15.55
N LYS A 138 6.88 -3.77 14.73
CA LYS A 138 5.92 -4.89 14.77
C LYS A 138 6.18 -5.95 13.70
N THR A 139 7.03 -5.65 12.72
CA THR A 139 7.34 -6.53 11.59
C THR A 139 8.85 -6.75 11.55
N LYS A 140 9.35 -7.61 12.45
CA LYS A 140 10.59 -8.37 12.19
C LYS A 140 10.34 -9.21 10.93
N GLY A 141 10.63 -8.64 9.77
CA GLY A 141 10.32 -9.24 8.48
C GLY A 141 9.98 -8.20 7.42
N ALA A 142 10.80 -7.15 7.31
CA ALA A 142 10.81 -6.35 6.08
C ALA A 142 11.47 -7.21 5.00
N PHE A 143 10.66 -8.04 4.34
CA PHE A 143 11.11 -8.97 3.30
C PHE A 143 11.50 -8.16 2.06
N CYS A 144 12.71 -8.35 1.56
CA CYS A 144 13.20 -7.62 0.39
C CYS A 144 12.50 -8.05 -0.90
N ASN A 145 12.11 -9.32 -1.01
CA ASN A 145 11.43 -9.85 -2.20
C ASN A 145 9.98 -10.25 -1.87
N ASN A 146 9.05 -9.79 -2.69
CA ASN A 146 7.64 -10.13 -2.51
C ASN A 146 7.34 -11.46 -3.22
N VAL A 147 7.09 -12.50 -2.44
CA VAL A 147 6.75 -13.85 -2.94
C VAL A 147 5.23 -14.00 -2.95
N ARG A 148 4.64 -13.98 -4.15
CA ARG A 148 3.21 -14.22 -4.37
C ARG A 148 3.00 -15.68 -4.74
N ILE A 149 2.43 -16.47 -3.83
CA ILE A 149 2.04 -17.85 -4.11
C ILE A 149 0.82 -17.83 -5.06
N LEU A 150 0.94 -18.48 -6.21
CA LEU A 150 -0.13 -18.61 -7.20
C LEU A 150 -0.98 -19.83 -6.94
N GLU A 151 -0.34 -20.98 -6.68
CA GLU A 151 -1.04 -22.24 -6.49
C GLU A 151 -0.18 -23.21 -5.66
N MET A 152 -0.85 -24.08 -4.89
CA MET A 152 -0.20 -25.05 -4.01
C MET A 152 -0.64 -26.48 -4.40
N PHE A 153 0.33 -27.29 -4.80
CA PHE A 153 0.17 -28.69 -5.16
C PHE A 153 0.83 -29.57 -4.09
N HIS A 154 0.04 -29.99 -3.10
CA HIS A 154 0.53 -30.75 -1.94
C HIS A 154 1.68 -30.03 -1.23
N ASP A 155 2.92 -30.53 -1.38
CA ASP A 155 4.13 -30.01 -0.74
C ASP A 155 4.97 -29.10 -1.66
N LYS A 156 4.52 -28.88 -2.90
CA LYS A 156 5.15 -27.98 -3.87
C LYS A 156 4.20 -26.85 -4.23
N LEU A 157 4.73 -25.67 -4.50
CA LEU A 157 3.94 -24.51 -4.88
C LEU A 157 4.54 -23.80 -6.09
N ILE A 158 3.68 -23.08 -6.80
CA ILE A 158 4.08 -22.11 -7.82
C ILE A 158 4.02 -20.74 -7.16
N ALA A 159 5.12 -20.01 -7.14
CA ALA A 159 5.19 -18.63 -6.67
C ALA A 159 5.78 -17.69 -7.72
N GLU A 160 5.20 -16.50 -7.82
CA GLU A 160 5.79 -15.36 -8.52
C GLU A 160 6.58 -14.54 -7.51
N VAL A 161 7.89 -14.42 -7.74
CA VAL A 161 8.79 -13.62 -6.90
C VAL A 161 9.10 -12.32 -7.63
N PHE A 162 8.80 -11.18 -7.00
CA PHE A 162 9.30 -9.89 -7.45
C PHE A 162 10.66 -9.63 -6.82
N VAL A 163 11.71 -9.59 -7.64
CA VAL A 163 13.10 -9.46 -7.19
C VAL A 163 13.41 -7.97 -7.00
N THR A 164 13.25 -7.47 -5.77
CA THR A 164 13.62 -6.09 -5.41
C THR A 164 15.07 -6.02 -4.95
N CYS A 165 15.56 -7.03 -4.23
CA CYS A 165 16.95 -7.16 -3.83
C CYS A 165 17.44 -8.55 -4.23
N ILE A 166 18.55 -8.60 -4.97
CA ILE A 166 19.18 -9.87 -5.35
C ILE A 166 19.94 -10.41 -4.13
N PRO A 167 19.63 -11.64 -3.67
CA PRO A 167 20.41 -12.32 -2.65
C PRO A 167 21.89 -12.36 -3.05
N PRO A 168 22.85 -12.13 -2.13
CA PRO A 168 24.28 -12.20 -2.46
C PRO A 168 24.68 -13.57 -3.04
N GLU A 169 23.94 -14.63 -2.73
CA GLU A 169 24.14 -15.97 -3.26
C GLU A 169 23.87 -16.09 -4.77
N ILE A 170 22.95 -15.27 -5.31
CA ILE A 170 22.42 -15.31 -6.68
C ILE A 170 22.98 -14.17 -7.55
N ARG A 171 23.64 -13.19 -6.93
CA ARG A 171 24.15 -12.01 -7.61
C ARG A 171 25.21 -12.39 -8.65
N ASP A 172 25.02 -11.91 -9.88
CA ASP A 172 25.91 -12.06 -11.02
C ASP A 172 26.26 -13.51 -11.37
N LYS A 173 25.35 -14.45 -11.08
CA LYS A 173 25.47 -15.87 -11.45
C LYS A 173 24.37 -16.27 -12.42
N THR A 174 24.71 -17.09 -13.39
CA THR A 174 23.76 -17.72 -14.30
C THR A 174 22.99 -18.85 -13.60
N LEU A 175 21.81 -19.21 -14.12
CA LEU A 175 21.04 -20.36 -13.62
C LEU A 175 21.83 -21.68 -13.68
N LEU A 176 22.74 -21.80 -14.65
CA LEU A 176 23.67 -22.92 -14.80
C LEU A 176 24.70 -22.96 -13.67
N GLU A 177 25.36 -21.84 -13.39
CA GLU A 177 26.39 -21.73 -12.34
C GLU A 177 25.82 -21.96 -10.94
N MET A 178 24.58 -21.54 -10.70
CA MET A 178 23.88 -21.79 -9.44
C MET A 178 23.37 -23.22 -9.30
N ASN A 179 23.35 -23.98 -10.40
CA ASN A 179 22.72 -25.30 -10.50
C ASN A 179 21.35 -25.32 -9.80
N PHE A 180 20.50 -24.35 -10.14
CA PHE A 180 19.31 -23.94 -9.38
C PHE A 180 18.39 -25.12 -9.01
N ARG A 181 18.32 -26.11 -9.90
CA ARG A 181 17.51 -27.33 -9.76
C ARG A 181 18.07 -28.33 -8.75
N HIS A 182 19.39 -28.47 -8.65
CA HIS A 182 20.03 -29.42 -7.74
C HIS A 182 20.35 -28.81 -6.38
N THR A 183 20.87 -27.57 -6.36
CA THR A 183 21.26 -26.87 -5.13
C THR A 183 20.05 -26.47 -4.32
N TYR A 184 19.07 -25.80 -4.95
CA TYR A 184 17.94 -25.22 -4.24
C TYR A 184 16.65 -26.04 -4.41
N LYS A 185 16.64 -27.08 -5.25
CA LYS A 185 15.45 -27.89 -5.59
C LYS A 185 14.27 -27.04 -6.11
N LEU A 186 14.59 -25.94 -6.79
CA LEU A 186 13.64 -25.00 -7.37
C LEU A 186 13.70 -25.08 -8.90
N ASN A 187 12.56 -24.91 -9.57
CA ASN A 187 12.47 -24.85 -11.01
C ASN A 187 11.96 -23.47 -11.43
N VAL A 188 12.77 -22.71 -12.16
CA VAL A 188 12.32 -21.45 -12.75
C VAL A 188 11.49 -21.78 -13.98
N LEU A 189 10.25 -21.31 -14.01
CA LEU A 189 9.32 -21.55 -15.11
C LEU A 189 9.42 -20.43 -16.14
N LEU A 190 9.42 -19.17 -15.70
CA LEU A 190 9.40 -17.98 -16.53
C LEU A 190 10.15 -16.83 -15.85
N ILE A 191 10.78 -15.97 -16.65
CA ILE A 191 11.33 -14.68 -16.19
C ILE A 191 10.65 -13.57 -16.99
N LYS A 192 9.99 -12.65 -16.29
CA LYS A 192 9.42 -11.45 -16.90
C LYS A 192 10.28 -10.24 -16.53
N ARG A 193 10.90 -9.63 -17.55
CA ARG A 193 11.72 -8.43 -17.44
C ARG A 193 10.98 -7.24 -18.05
N GLY A 194 10.41 -6.39 -17.20
CA GLY A 194 9.55 -5.30 -17.65
C GLY A 194 8.31 -5.82 -18.39
N ASN A 195 8.26 -5.60 -19.71
CA ASN A 195 7.14 -6.04 -20.57
C ASN A 195 7.46 -7.27 -21.43
N ILE A 196 8.70 -7.77 -21.37
CA ILE A 196 9.15 -8.94 -22.12
C ILE A 196 9.01 -10.17 -21.21
N ILE A 197 8.34 -11.20 -21.72
CA ILE A 197 8.23 -12.51 -21.06
C ILE A 197 9.24 -13.42 -21.73
N MET A 198 10.22 -13.90 -20.96
CA MET A 198 11.12 -14.97 -21.37
C MET A 198 10.46 -16.29 -20.95
N ASP A 199 9.82 -16.95 -21.93
CA ASP A 199 9.10 -18.22 -21.81
C ASP A 199 10.01 -19.45 -21.99
N HIS A 200 11.10 -19.29 -22.72
CA HIS A 200 12.24 -20.21 -22.71
C HIS A 200 13.33 -19.67 -21.78
N VAL A 201 13.27 -20.05 -20.51
CA VAL A 201 14.36 -19.77 -19.57
C VAL A 201 15.51 -20.72 -19.88
N ILE A 202 16.62 -20.16 -20.37
CA ILE A 202 17.82 -20.91 -20.74
C ILE A 202 18.79 -20.90 -19.55
N SER A 203 19.62 -21.93 -19.42
CA SER A 203 20.60 -22.06 -18.34
C SER A 203 21.57 -20.87 -18.23
N SER A 204 21.79 -20.11 -19.31
CA SER A 204 22.62 -18.91 -19.34
C SER A 204 21.91 -17.64 -18.83
N ASP A 205 20.61 -17.70 -18.55
CA ASP A 205 19.87 -16.54 -18.09
C ASP A 205 20.24 -16.17 -16.64
N GLU A 206 20.29 -14.86 -16.40
CA GLU A 206 20.58 -14.26 -15.10
C GLU A 206 19.32 -13.60 -14.54
N ILE A 207 19.08 -13.80 -13.23
CA ILE A 207 18.02 -13.10 -12.50
C ILE A 207 18.53 -11.71 -12.14
N LYS A 208 17.85 -10.68 -12.65
CA LYS A 208 18.22 -9.28 -12.43
C LYS A 208 17.22 -8.58 -11.53
N GLN A 209 17.66 -7.46 -10.95
CA GLN A 209 16.81 -6.62 -10.12
C GLN A 209 15.65 -6.07 -10.97
N GLY A 210 14.42 -6.16 -10.46
CA GLY A 210 13.20 -5.77 -11.16
C GLY A 210 12.55 -6.88 -11.98
N ASP A 211 13.17 -8.07 -12.07
CA ASP A 211 12.57 -9.22 -12.71
C ASP A 211 11.42 -9.80 -11.86
N ARG A 212 10.42 -10.35 -12.55
CA ARG A 212 9.40 -11.23 -11.97
C ARG A 212 9.71 -12.64 -12.36
N VAL A 213 10.05 -13.46 -11.38
CA VAL A 213 10.45 -14.85 -11.60
C VAL A 213 9.33 -15.77 -11.14
N LEU A 214 8.85 -16.62 -12.05
CA LEU A 214 7.91 -17.67 -11.71
C LEU A 214 8.67 -18.93 -11.31
N ILE A 215 8.48 -19.41 -10.09
CA ILE A 215 9.25 -20.50 -9.50
C ILE A 215 8.31 -21.59 -9.03
N TYR A 216 8.66 -22.84 -9.33
CA TYR A 216 8.01 -24.04 -8.82
C TYR A 216 8.96 -24.78 -7.87
N GLY A 217 8.50 -25.09 -6.66
CA GLY A 217 9.31 -25.82 -5.67
C GLY A 217 8.66 -25.91 -4.31
N SER A 218 9.38 -26.42 -3.31
CA SER A 218 8.88 -26.46 -1.93
C SER A 218 8.79 -25.05 -1.36
N LYS A 219 7.78 -24.80 -0.53
CA LYS A 219 7.58 -23.52 0.16
C LYS A 219 8.81 -23.10 0.93
N ASN A 220 9.43 -24.03 1.65
CA ASN A 220 10.55 -23.76 2.54
C ASN A 220 11.76 -23.25 1.75
N ASN A 221 12.11 -23.93 0.65
CA ASN A 221 13.24 -23.58 -0.20
C ASN A 221 13.08 -22.22 -0.91
N ILE A 222 11.86 -21.90 -1.37
CA ILE A 222 11.57 -20.58 -1.98
C ILE A 222 11.73 -19.48 -0.94
N MET A 223 11.25 -19.77 0.28
CA MET A 223 11.31 -18.83 1.39
C MET A 223 12.75 -18.60 1.84
N GLU A 224 13.52 -19.66 2.04
CA GLU A 224 14.92 -19.60 2.44
C GLU A 224 15.76 -18.76 1.46
N LEU A 225 15.58 -18.99 0.15
CA LEU A 225 16.37 -18.31 -0.87
C LEU A 225 16.02 -16.82 -1.04
N PHE A 226 14.72 -16.48 -1.05
CA PHE A 226 14.27 -15.13 -1.39
C PHE A 226 13.85 -14.28 -0.18
N LYS A 227 13.69 -14.87 1.01
CA LYS A 227 13.20 -14.18 2.22
C LYS A 227 14.26 -14.00 3.31
N ASP A 228 15.23 -14.91 3.42
CA ASP A 228 16.19 -14.90 4.53
C ASP A 228 17.55 -14.26 4.19
N SER A 229 17.75 -13.82 2.95
CA SER A 229 18.97 -13.11 2.54
C SER A 229 18.92 -11.62 2.91
N ILE A 230 19.24 -11.33 4.17
CA ILE A 230 19.87 -10.07 4.60
C ILE A 230 21.37 -10.33 4.76
#